data_AF-A0A529ZM00-F1
#
_entry.id   AF-A0A529ZM00-F1
#
_cell.length_a   1.000
_cell.length_b   1.000
_cell.length_c   1.000
_cell.angle_alpha   90.00
_cell.angle_beta   90.00
_cell.angle_gamma   90.00
#
_symmetry.space_group_name_H-M   'P 1'
#
loop_
_entity.id
_entity.type
_entity.pdbx_description
1 polymer ?
#
loop_
_entity_poly.entity_id
_entity_poly.type
_entity_poly.pdbx_seq_one_letter_code
_entity_poly.pdbx_strand_id
1 'polypeptide(L)' 'VSVVDNLAEHPAMGRVGRVKGTRELVLADIPYIIPYRVVGGEIEILTVMHAAQQWPRQL' A
#
# COMPACT_ATOMS: atom_id res chain seq x y z
N VAL A 1 -11.52 12.93 6.13
CA VAL A 1 -10.42 12.15 6.75
C VAL A 1 -9.51 11.71 5.63
N SER A 2 -8.22 12.01 5.72
CA SER A 2 -7.26 11.67 4.66
C SER A 2 -7.04 10.15 4.63
N VAL A 3 -6.63 9.63 3.48
CA VAL A 3 -6.18 8.23 3.35
C VAL A 3 -4.98 7.97 4.29
N VAL A 4 -4.16 8.99 4.51
CA VAL A 4 -3.01 8.93 5.42
C VAL A 4 -3.46 8.70 6.86
N ASP A 5 -4.48 9.43 7.32
CA ASP A 5 -4.99 9.31 8.69
C ASP A 5 -5.53 7.90 8.95
N ASN A 6 -6.33 7.37 8.01
CA ASN A 6 -6.86 6.01 8.10
C ASN A 6 -5.74 4.95 8.13
N LEU A 7 -4.70 5.15 7.32
CA LEU A 7 -3.58 4.21 7.25
C LEU A 7 -2.77 4.21 8.56
N ALA A 8 -2.60 5.38 9.20
CA ALA A 8 -1.95 5.50 10.49
C ALA A 8 -2.75 4.82 11.62
N GLU A 9 -4.08 5.00 11.64
CA GLU A 9 -4.96 4.37 12.63
C GLU A 9 -5.15 2.87 12.41
N HIS A 10 -5.16 2.44 11.14
CA HIS A 10 -5.40 1.06 10.75
C HIS A 10 -4.35 0.53 9.76
N PRO A 11 -3.08 0.33 10.17
CA PRO A 11 -2.01 -0.14 9.27
C PRO A 11 -2.29 -1.51 8.64
N ALA A 12 -3.21 -2.30 9.20
CA ALA A 12 -3.62 -3.60 8.68
C ALA A 12 -4.77 -3.55 7.65
N MET A 13 -5.29 -2.36 7.30
CA MET A 13 -6.43 -2.20 6.38
C MET A 13 -6.11 -2.55 4.93
N GLY A 14 -4.84 -2.43 4.52
CA GLY A 14 -4.38 -2.80 3.19
C GLY A 14 -4.50 -4.29 2.95
N ARG A 15 -4.83 -4.65 1.70
CA ARG A 15 -4.92 -6.05 1.26
C ARG A 15 -3.55 -6.72 1.37
N VAL A 16 -3.50 -8.03 1.57
CA VAL A 16 -2.23 -8.76 1.49
C VAL A 16 -1.63 -8.54 0.11
N GLY A 17 -0.40 -8.02 0.08
CA GLY A 17 0.27 -7.68 -1.16
C GLY A 17 0.80 -8.90 -1.90
N ARG A 18 1.08 -8.72 -3.20
CA ARG A 18 1.67 -9.77 -4.05
C ARG A 18 3.07 -10.21 -3.59
N VAL A 19 3.82 -9.32 -2.96
CA VAL A 19 5.13 -9.62 -2.38
C VAL A 19 4.96 -9.97 -0.90
N LYS A 20 5.59 -11.07 -0.45
CA LYS A 20 5.48 -11.53 0.94
C LYS A 20 5.92 -10.42 1.91
N GLY A 21 5.10 -10.17 2.93
CA GLY A 21 5.37 -9.13 3.94
C GLY A 21 4.95 -7.72 3.52
N THR A 22 4.38 -7.55 2.33
CA THR A 22 3.79 -6.29 1.87
C THR A 22 2.28 -6.31 1.99
N ARG A 23 1.71 -5.11 2.00
CA ARG A 23 0.28 -4.82 1.91
C ARG A 23 0.06 -3.85 0.77
N GLU A 24 -1.13 -3.88 0.21
CA GLU A 24 -1.52 -3.01 -0.89
C GLU A 24 -2.69 -2.14 -0.44
N LEU A 25 -2.47 -0.83 -0.44
CA LEU A 25 -3.52 0.16 -0.29
C LEU A 25 -4.03 0.54 -1.67
N VAL A 26 -5.26 0.14 -1.97
CA VAL A 26 -5.95 0.49 -3.22
C VAL A 26 -6.78 1.74 -2.97
N LEU A 27 -6.52 2.80 -3.73
CA LEU A 27 -7.30 4.02 -3.63
C LEU A 27 -8.61 3.82 -4.41
N ALA A 28 -9.75 4.04 -3.75
CA ALA A 28 -11.06 3.79 -4.36
C ALA A 28 -11.40 4.80 -5.46
N ASP A 29 -10.97 6.05 -5.29
CA ASP A 29 -11.39 7.17 -6.15
C ASP A 29 -10.41 7.45 -7.29
N ILE A 30 -9.19 6.91 -7.21
CA ILE A 30 -8.15 7.11 -8.23
C ILE A 30 -7.45 5.79 -8.56
N PRO A 31 -7.00 5.58 -9.82
CA PRO A 31 -6.43 4.32 -10.28
C PRO A 31 -4.98 4.16 -9.80
N TYR A 32 -4.75 4.19 -8.49
CA TYR A 32 -3.43 4.04 -7.87
C TYR A 32 -3.45 2.98 -6.78
N ILE A 33 -2.35 2.25 -6.71
CA ILE A 33 -2.08 1.21 -5.72
C ILE A 33 -0.77 1.57 -5.04
N ILE A 34 -0.78 1.52 -3.71
CA ILE A 34 0.36 1.85 -2.88
C ILE A 34 0.78 0.60 -2.11
N PRO A 35 1.79 -0.14 -2.58
CA PRO A 35 2.43 -1.19 -1.81
C PRO A 35 3.18 -0.59 -0.62
N TYR A 36 2.96 -1.14 0.57
CA TYR A 36 3.60 -0.73 1.80
C TYR A 36 3.90 -1.93 2.70
N ARG A 37 4.68 -1.74 3.74
CA ARG A 37 4.87 -2.74 4.81
C ARG A 37 4.86 -2.07 6.17
N VAL A 38 4.59 -2.85 7.21
CA VAL A 38 4.61 -2.38 8.60
C VAL A 38 5.79 -3.03 9.30
N VAL A 39 6.78 -2.25 9.69
CA VAL A 39 8.03 -2.71 10.31
C VAL A 39 8.29 -1.87 11.55
N GLY A 40 8.44 -2.51 12.71
CA GLY A 40 8.74 -1.79 13.96
C GLY A 40 7.66 -0.79 14.40
N GLY A 41 6.43 -0.92 13.92
CA GLY A 41 5.34 0.04 14.17
C GLY A 41 5.26 1.18 13.15
N GLU A 42 6.23 1.26 12.23
CA GLU A 42 6.28 2.27 11.17
C GLU A 42 5.69 1.72 9.87
N ILE A 43 5.12 2.64 9.08
CA ILE A 43 4.55 2.33 7.77
C ILE A 43 5.54 2.77 6.70
N GLU A 44 6.13 1.79 6.01
CA GLU A 44 7.06 2.04 4.91
C GLU A 44 6.33 1.94 3.58
N ILE A 45 6.15 3.08 2.91
CA ILE A 45 5.63 3.13 1.54
C ILE A 45 6.76 2.71 0.58
N LEU A 46 6.55 1.64 -0.17
CA LEU A 46 7.56 1.12 -1.10
C LEU A 46 7.54 1.88 -2.42
N THR A 47 6.33 2.16 -2.93
CA THR A 47 6.12 2.87 -4.19
C THR A 47 4.67 3.33 -4.33
N VAL A 48 4.39 4.16 -5.33
CA VAL A 48 3.05 4.58 -5.76
C VAL A 48 2.91 4.23 -7.23
N MET A 49 2.00 3.31 -7.55
CA MET A 49 1.86 2.78 -8.91
C MET A 49 0.47 3.04 -9.45
N HIS A 50 0.39 3.37 -10.74
CA HIS A 50 -0.90 3.44 -11.42
C HIS A 50 -1.42 2.01 -11.66
N ALA A 51 -2.72 1.76 -11.47
CA ALA A 51 -3.32 0.43 -11.51
C ALA A 51 -3.20 -0.28 -12.86
N ALA A 52 -2.99 0.49 -13.94
CA ALA A 52 -2.74 -0.05 -15.29
C ALA A 52 -1.25 -0.37 -15.56
N GLN A 53 -0.33 -0.03 -14.66
CA GLN A 53 1.09 -0.38 -14.82
C GLN A 53 1.29 -1.86 -14.56
N GLN A 54 2.24 -2.45 -15.29
CA GLN A 54 2.67 -3.80 -15.02
C GLN A 54 3.38 -3.86 -13.67
N TRP A 55 2.99 -4.82 -12.84
CA TRP A 55 3.60 -5.00 -11.53
C TRP A 55 5.10 -5.29 -11.69
N PRO A 56 5.98 -4.57 -10.96
CA PRO A 56 7.40 -4.84 -11.02
C PRO A 56 7.68 -6.24 -10.45
N ARG A 57 8.66 -6.94 -11.04
CA ARG A 57 9.02 -8.30 -10.59
C ARG A 57 9.55 -8.32 -9.16
N GLN A 58 10.04 -7.18 -8.65
CA GLN A 58 10.56 -7.00 -7.29
C GLN A 58 10.17 -5.60 -6.78
N LEU A 59 9.81 -5.52 -5.50
CA LEU A 59 9.54 -4.31 -4.71
C LEU A 59 10.49 -4.27 -3.52
#